data_AF-A0A151EAQ2-F1
#
_entry.id   AF-A0A151EAQ2-F1
#
_cell.length_a   1.000
_cell.length_b   1.000
_cell.length_c   1.000
_cell.angle_alpha   90.00
_cell.angle_beta   90.00
_cell.angle_gamma   90.00
#
_symmetry.space_group_name_H-M   'P 1'
#
loop_
_entity.id
_entity.type
_entity.pdbx_description
1 polymer ?
#
loop_
_entity_poly.entity_id
_entity_poly.type
_entity_poly.pdbx_seq_one_letter_code
_entity_poly.pdbx_strand_id
1 'polypeptide(L)'
;MKVRIVYRPDKTVAVIHPAPKSRKPSETEEQWLKRIFDKAVKGTLLEGLPYDDIDSSQLPQSRDSRDAWEGEKGKGITINQTKVQQLEQERQKKEQDKLSAINKLKALGLTEDEIIVIRS
;
A
#
# COMPACT_ATOMS: atom_id res chain seq x y z
N MET A 1 9.10 14.69 -6.05
CA MET A 1 7.71 15.05 -6.45
C MET A 1 6.88 15.07 -5.18
N LYS A 2 6.00 16.05 -4.99
CA LYS A 2 5.18 16.11 -3.78
C LYS A 2 4.14 15.00 -3.72
N VAL A 3 3.94 14.43 -2.54
CA VAL A 3 2.92 13.43 -2.21
C VAL A 3 2.14 13.89 -0.98
N ARG A 4 0.89 13.45 -0.83
CA ARG A 4 0.09 13.70 0.37
C ARG A 4 0.03 12.45 1.23
N ILE A 5 0.38 12.61 2.51
CA ILE A 5 0.30 11.57 3.53
C ILE A 5 -0.90 11.89 4.40
N VAL A 6 -1.89 11.01 4.42
CA VAL A 6 -3.05 11.13 5.29
C VAL A 6 -2.88 10.15 6.45
N TYR A 7 -2.99 10.66 7.68
CA TYR A 7 -2.78 9.91 8.91
C TYR A 7 -4.11 9.39 9.43
N ARG A 8 -4.23 8.07 9.57
CA ARG A 8 -5.43 7.44 10.11
C ARG A 8 -5.36 7.33 11.64
N PRO A 9 -6.51 7.24 12.33
CA PRO A 9 -6.56 7.08 13.79
C PRO A 9 -5.86 5.80 14.30
N ASP A 10 -5.76 4.76 13.47
CA ASP A 10 -5.09 3.49 13.78
C ASP A 10 -3.56 3.55 13.58
N LYS A 11 -3.00 4.75 13.38
CA LYS A 11 -1.59 5.05 13.06
C LYS A 11 -1.13 4.57 11.69
N THR A 12 -1.98 3.91 10.89
CA THR A 12 -1.64 3.61 9.50
C THR A 12 -1.69 4.88 8.65
N VAL A 13 -1.04 4.83 7.49
CA VAL A 13 -0.98 5.97 6.58
C VAL A 13 -1.57 5.63 5.21
N ALA A 14 -2.19 6.63 4.58
CA ALA A 14 -2.54 6.59 3.17
C ALA A 14 -1.65 7.57 2.40
N VAL A 15 -1.01 7.09 1.34
CA VAL A 15 -0.12 7.91 0.50
C VAL A 15 -0.76 8.12 -0.86
N ILE A 16 -1.06 9.38 -1.18
CA ILE A 16 -1.63 9.80 -2.46
C ILE A 16 -0.48 10.27 -3.36
N HIS A 17 -0.23 9.50 -4.43
CA HIS A 17 0.74 9.84 -5.45
C HIS A 17 0.04 10.51 -6.64
N PRO A 18 0.31 11.80 -6.91
CA PRO A 18 -0.24 12.44 -8.08
C PRO A 18 0.44 11.89 -9.35
N ALA A 19 -0.33 11.48 -10.35
CA ALA A 19 0.23 11.01 -11.62
C ALA A 19 0.67 12.22 -12.46
N PRO A 20 1.95 12.39 -12.82
CA PRO A 20 2.43 13.60 -13.52
C PRO A 20 1.66 13.93 -14.81
N LYS A 21 1.23 12.89 -15.54
CA LYS A 21 0.42 13.00 -16.76
C LYS A 21 -0.98 13.61 -16.53
N SER A 22 -1.44 13.74 -15.29
CA SER A 22 -2.74 14.34 -14.95
C SER A 22 -2.71 15.86 -14.80
N ARG A 23 -1.52 16.48 -14.91
CA ARG A 23 -1.35 17.93 -14.87
C ARG A 23 -1.85 18.56 -16.15
N LYS A 24 -2.71 19.58 -16.05
CA LYS A 24 -3.16 20.33 -17.23
C LYS A 24 -2.11 21.40 -17.60
N PRO A 25 -1.96 21.75 -18.89
CA PRO A 25 -0.97 22.75 -19.32
C PRO A 25 -1.13 24.12 -18.67
N SER A 26 -2.36 24.50 -18.32
CA SER A 26 -2.69 25.81 -17.72
C SER A 26 -2.57 25.83 -16.19
N GLU A 27 -2.23 24.72 -15.53
CA GLU A 27 -2.20 24.64 -14.06
C GLU A 27 -0.77 24.83 -13.51
N THR A 28 -0.65 25.62 -12.43
CA THR A 28 0.55 25.58 -11.59
C THR A 28 0.67 24.24 -10.88
N GLU A 29 1.85 23.94 -10.34
CA GLU A 29 2.04 22.69 -9.59
C GLU A 29 1.13 22.65 -8.36
N GLU A 30 1.00 23.75 -7.63
CA GLU A 30 0.15 23.87 -6.45
C GLU A 30 -1.33 23.65 -6.79
N GLN A 31 -1.80 24.22 -7.89
CA GLN A 31 -3.19 24.05 -8.35
C GLN A 31 -3.47 22.60 -8.74
N TRP A 32 -2.53 21.98 -9.47
CA TRP A 32 -2.61 20.58 -9.87
C TRP A 32 -2.61 19.65 -8.65
N LEU A 33 -1.66 19.82 -7.73
CA LEU A 33 -1.55 19.04 -6.51
C LEU A 33 -2.81 19.18 -5.65
N LYS A 34 -3.27 20.41 -5.40
CA LYS A 34 -4.50 20.67 -4.66
C LYS A 34 -5.69 19.94 -5.29
N ARG A 35 -5.89 20.06 -6.61
CA ARG A 35 -6.97 19.38 -7.32
C ARG A 35 -6.90 17.86 -7.18
N ILE A 36 -5.72 17.27 -7.33
CA ILE A 36 -5.54 15.82 -7.25
C ILE A 36 -5.78 15.33 -5.82
N PHE A 37 -5.20 16.01 -4.83
CA PHE A 37 -5.34 15.62 -3.44
C PHE A 37 -6.78 15.78 -2.94
N ASP A 38 -7.43 16.91 -3.25
CA ASP A 38 -8.84 17.13 -2.87
C ASP A 38 -9.75 16.09 -3.52
N LYS A 39 -9.52 15.77 -4.80
CA LYS A 39 -10.28 14.72 -5.51
C LYS A 39 -10.07 13.34 -4.89
N ALA A 40 -8.87 13.05 -4.39
CA ALA A 40 -8.55 11.75 -3.80
C ALA A 40 -9.15 11.54 -2.41
N VAL A 41 -9.39 12.62 -1.64
CA VAL A 41 -9.95 12.53 -0.28
C VAL A 41 -11.46 12.73 -0.23
N LYS A 42 -12.02 13.60 -1.08
CA LYS A 42 -13.43 13.99 -1.02
C LYS A 42 -14.37 12.79 -1.17
N GLY A 43 -15.30 12.62 -0.24
CA GLY A 43 -16.27 11.53 -0.21
C GLY A 43 -15.68 10.18 0.22
N THR A 44 -14.46 10.16 0.75
CA THR A 44 -13.79 8.94 1.24
C THR A 44 -13.60 8.99 2.76
N LEU A 45 -13.19 7.86 3.34
CA LEU A 45 -12.79 7.80 4.77
C LEU A 45 -11.57 8.66 5.11
N LEU A 46 -10.90 9.26 4.12
CA LEU A 46 -9.76 10.15 4.30
C LEU A 46 -10.15 11.62 4.43
N GLU A 47 -11.41 11.97 4.14
CA GLU A 47 -11.88 13.35 4.22
C GLU A 47 -11.81 13.88 5.65
N GLY A 48 -11.25 15.08 5.82
CA GLY A 48 -11.09 15.72 7.13
C GLY A 48 -9.96 15.15 8.02
N LEU A 49 -9.28 14.09 7.59
CA LEU A 49 -8.16 13.53 8.35
C LEU A 49 -6.92 14.44 8.27
N PRO A 50 -6.06 14.42 9.32
CA PRO A 50 -4.79 15.15 9.30
C PRO A 50 -3.90 14.64 8.16
N TYR A 51 -3.21 15.57 7.49
CA TYR A 51 -2.28 15.23 6.42
C TYR A 51 -1.05 16.13 6.42
N ASP A 52 0.02 15.64 5.77
CA ASP A 52 1.22 16.38 5.42
C ASP A 52 1.54 16.21 3.92
N ASP A 53 1.95 17.29 3.25
CA ASP A 53 2.40 17.27 1.87
C ASP A 53 3.93 17.31 1.84
N ILE A 54 4.57 16.19 1.53
CA ILE A 54 6.04 16.00 1.60
C ILE A 54 6.63 15.62 0.24
N ASP A 55 7.95 15.73 0.09
CA ASP A 55 8.60 15.16 -1.10
C ASP A 55 8.63 13.62 -1.02
N SER A 56 8.35 12.95 -2.14
CA SER A 56 8.38 11.48 -2.25
C SER A 56 9.68 10.83 -1.80
N SER A 57 10.81 11.55 -1.88
CA SER A 57 12.12 11.08 -1.41
C SER A 57 12.20 10.90 0.11
N GLN A 58 11.30 11.54 0.87
CA GLN A 58 11.21 11.41 2.32
C GLN A 58 10.46 10.15 2.76
N LEU A 59 9.81 9.44 1.83
CA LEU A 59 9.15 8.17 2.12
C LEU A 59 10.18 7.05 2.33
N PRO A 60 9.80 5.99 3.06
CA PRO A 60 10.58 4.76 3.05
C PRO A 60 10.80 4.25 1.62
N GLN A 61 12.04 3.89 1.28
CA GLN A 61 12.45 3.60 -0.09
C GLN A 61 11.85 2.29 -0.63
N SER A 62 11.69 1.27 0.22
CA SER A 62 11.01 0.02 -0.15
C SER A 62 9.50 0.14 0.07
N ARG A 63 8.74 -0.26 -0.95
CA ARG A 63 7.28 -0.38 -0.91
C ARG A 63 6.81 -1.78 -0.53
N ASP A 64 7.73 -2.73 -0.33
CA ASP A 64 7.42 -4.15 -0.09
C ASP A 64 6.67 -4.36 1.22
N SER A 65 6.85 -3.42 2.16
CA SER A 65 6.22 -3.38 3.48
C SER A 65 5.30 -2.17 3.65
N ARG A 66 4.70 -1.66 2.56
CA ARG A 66 3.81 -0.49 2.61
C ARG A 66 2.66 -0.65 3.61
N ASP A 67 2.16 -1.87 3.81
CA ASP A 67 1.10 -2.16 4.79
C ASP A 67 1.56 -2.04 6.26
N ALA A 68 2.88 -2.03 6.47
CA ALA A 68 3.50 -1.80 7.77
C ALA A 68 3.96 -0.35 7.98
N TRP A 69 3.61 0.56 7.07
CA TRP A 69 3.91 1.98 7.25
C TRP A 69 2.95 2.60 8.27
N GLU A 70 3.54 3.25 9.27
CA GLU A 70 2.84 3.96 10.32
C GLU A 70 3.33 5.40 10.41
N GLY A 71 2.51 6.29 10.92
CA GLY A 71 2.91 7.69 11.06
C GLY A 71 1.91 8.51 11.85
N GLU A 72 2.40 9.67 12.29
CA GLU A 72 1.60 10.71 12.92
C GLU A 72 1.97 12.05 12.30
N LYS A 73 1.00 12.98 12.26
CA LYS A 73 1.20 14.30 11.67
C LYS A 73 2.40 15.01 12.28
N GLY A 74 3.28 15.53 11.43
CA GLY A 74 4.50 16.24 11.81
C GLY A 74 5.64 15.35 12.33
N LYS A 75 5.44 14.03 12.50
CA LYS A 75 6.47 13.09 12.95
C LYS A 75 7.06 12.24 11.82
N GLY A 76 6.45 12.28 10.64
CA GLY A 76 6.87 11.48 9.49
C GLY A 76 6.27 10.07 9.48
N ILE A 77 6.85 9.20 8.64
CA ILE A 77 6.43 7.81 8.44
C ILE A 77 7.56 6.89 8.90
N THR A 78 7.24 5.86 9.65
CA THR A 78 8.14 4.79 10.08
C THR A 78 7.61 3.44 9.60
N ILE A 79 8.49 2.43 9.56
CA ILE A 79 8.11 1.05 9.26
C ILE A 79 7.98 0.30 10.58
N ASN A 80 6.79 -0.24 10.86
CA ASN A 80 6.57 -1.13 11.99
C ASN A 80 7.18 -2.51 11.70
N GLN A 81 8.37 -2.77 12.23
CA GLN A 81 9.12 -4.02 12.00
C GLN A 81 8.38 -5.25 12.53
N THR A 82 7.64 -5.13 13.63
CA THR A 82 6.83 -6.24 14.15
C THR A 82 5.74 -6.63 13.15
N LYS A 83 5.08 -5.63 12.55
CA LYS A 83 4.06 -5.87 11.52
C LYS A 83 4.66 -6.46 10.24
N VAL A 84 5.88 -6.05 9.86
CA VAL A 84 6.61 -6.68 8.74
C VAL A 84 6.84 -8.16 9.00
N GLN A 85 7.32 -8.52 10.21
CA GLN A 85 7.55 -9.92 10.58
C GLN A 85 6.25 -10.73 10.56
N GLN A 86 5.15 -10.16 11.05
CA GLN A 86 3.83 -10.81 11.01
C GLN A 86 3.36 -11.06 9.57
N LEU A 87 3.46 -10.06 8.70
CA LEU A 87 3.07 -10.19 7.28
C LEU A 87 3.91 -11.24 6.54
N GLU A 88 5.21 -11.31 6.85
CA GLU A 88 6.10 -12.31 6.26
C GLU A 88 5.78 -13.73 6.77
N GLN A 89 5.50 -13.89 8.06
CA GLN A 89 5.03 -15.17 8.63
C GLN A 89 3.71 -15.62 8.00
N GLU A 90 2.75 -14.72 7.81
CA GLU A 90 1.48 -15.03 7.15
C GLU A 90 1.69 -15.45 5.69
N ARG A 91 2.61 -14.79 4.97
CA ARG A 91 2.96 -15.15 3.60
C ARG A 91 3.57 -16.56 3.54
N GLN A 92 4.51 -16.86 4.43
CA GLN A 92 5.15 -18.18 4.50
C GLN A 92 4.13 -19.27 4.85
N LYS A 93 3.22 -19.00 5.80
CA LYS A 93 2.15 -19.92 6.16
C LYS A 93 1.21 -20.19 4.98
N LYS A 94 0.78 -19.15 4.26
CA LYS A 94 -0.08 -19.31 3.07
C LYS A 94 0.60 -20.16 1.98
N GLU A 95 1.90 -19.95 1.76
CA GLU A 95 2.65 -20.74 0.79
C GLU A 95 2.79 -22.21 1.24
N GLN A 96 3.03 -22.45 2.54
CA GLN A 96 3.08 -23.79 3.11
C GLN A 96 1.73 -24.50 3.02
N ASP A 97 0.63 -23.82 3.34
CA ASP A 97 -0.73 -24.35 3.25
C ASP A 97 -1.09 -24.70 1.81
N LYS A 98 -0.72 -23.84 0.85
CA LYS A 98 -0.87 -24.07 -0.59
C LYS A 98 -0.08 -25.29 -1.04
N LEU A 99 1.18 -25.42 -0.64
CA LEU A 99 2.02 -26.57 -0.99
C LEU A 99 1.47 -27.87 -0.38
N SER A 100 1.00 -27.81 0.87
CA SER A 100 0.33 -28.93 1.53
C SER A 100 -0.93 -29.36 0.78
N ALA A 101 -1.76 -28.41 0.34
CA ALA A 101 -2.95 -28.69 -0.45
C ALA A 101 -2.60 -29.35 -1.80
N ILE A 102 -1.61 -28.83 -2.52
CA ILE A 102 -1.11 -29.42 -3.77
C ILE A 102 -0.64 -30.87 -3.55
N ASN A 103 0.14 -31.11 -2.49
CA ASN A 103 0.62 -32.45 -2.18
C ASN A 103 -0.52 -33.43 -1.84
N LYS A 104 -1.56 -32.97 -1.14
CA LYS A 104 -2.77 -33.78 -0.89
C LYS A 104 -3.51 -34.13 -2.17
N LEU A 105 -3.63 -33.19 -3.12
CA LEU A 105 -4.27 -33.46 -4.40
C LEU A 105 -3.47 -34.47 -5.24
N LYS A 106 -2.14 -34.33 -5.27
CA LYS A 106 -1.25 -35.32 -5.90
C LYS A 106 -1.39 -36.71 -5.30
N ALA A 107 -1.52 -36.80 -3.97
CA ALA A 107 -1.75 -38.08 -3.29
C ALA A 107 -3.09 -38.73 -3.64
N LEU A 108 -4.08 -37.95 -4.08
CA LEU A 108 -5.36 -38.44 -4.61
C LEU A 108 -5.30 -38.83 -6.10
N GLY A 109 -4.11 -38.79 -6.71
CA GLY A 109 -3.90 -39.21 -8.09
C GLY A 109 -4.06 -38.12 -9.14
N LEU A 110 -4.29 -36.86 -8.73
CA LEU A 110 -4.33 -35.72 -9.65
C LEU A 110 -2.92 -35.36 -10.12
N THR A 111 -2.78 -35.17 -11.42
CA THR A 111 -1.54 -34.73 -12.06
C THR A 111 -1.35 -33.21 -11.96
N GLU A 112 -0.14 -32.72 -12.19
CA GLU A 112 0.12 -31.26 -12.15
C GLU A 112 -0.73 -30.48 -13.17
N ASP A 113 -1.03 -31.08 -14.33
CA ASP A 113 -1.84 -30.49 -15.38
C ASP A 113 -3.32 -30.36 -14.99
N GLU A 114 -3.80 -31.19 -14.05
CA GLU A 114 -5.17 -31.16 -13.53
C GLU A 114 -5.30 -30.21 -12.33
N ILE A 115 -4.19 -29.82 -11.70
CA ILE A 115 -4.17 -28.88 -10.57
C ILE A 115 -4.00 -27.46 -11.11
N ILE A 116 -5.12 -26.79 -11.40
CA ILE A 116 -5.12 -25.39 -11.83
C ILE A 116 -4.85 -24.48 -10.62
N VAL A 117 -3.61 -24.00 -10.48
CA VAL A 117 -3.24 -22.99 -9.50
C VAL A 117 -3.52 -21.60 -10.06
N ILE A 118 -4.66 -21.00 -9.68
CA ILE A 118 -4.93 -19.58 -10.00
C ILE A 118 -3.95 -18.73 -9.20
N ARG A 119 -3.04 -18.03 -9.90
CA ARG A 119 -2.14 -17.04 -9.29
C ARG A 119 -2.89 -15.72 -9.18
N SER A 120 -3.17 -15.27 -7.96
CA SER A 120 -3.72 -13.95 -7.62
C SER A 120 -2.64 -12.89 -7.56
#